data_AF-A0A2V5PGR3-F1
#
_entry.id   AF-A0A2V5PGR3-F1
#
_cell.length_a   1.000
_cell.length_b   1.000
_cell.length_c   1.000
_cell.angle_alpha   90.00
_cell.angle_beta   90.00
_cell.angle_gamma   90.00
#
_symmetry.space_group_name_H-M   'P 1'
#
loop_
_entity.id
_entity.type
_entity.pdbx_description
1 polymer ?
#
loop_
_entity_poly.entity_id
_entity_poly.type
_entity_poly.pdbx_seq_one_letter_code
_entity_poly.pdbx_strand_id
1 'polypeptide(L)'
;MTTKIILSLALTSLFTLTRISSAQTLTPLVHQSPGGANLAFQLTDGTVMCQANSSQNWYKLTPDNTGSYVNGTWTQVASLQPGYVPDDFASAVLAD
;
A
#
# COMPACT_ATOMS: atom_id res chain seq x y z
N MET A 1 -41.13 11.67 33.93
CA MET A 1 -40.74 12.64 32.87
C MET A 1 -39.23 12.67 32.63
N THR A 2 -38.41 12.48 33.66
CA THR A 2 -36.93 12.52 33.62
C THR A 2 -36.25 11.45 32.77
N THR A 3 -36.73 10.20 32.77
CA THR A 3 -36.09 9.10 32.01
C THR A 3 -36.19 9.25 30.50
N LYS A 4 -37.31 9.82 30.00
CA LYS A 4 -37.52 10.10 28.58
C LYS A 4 -36.57 11.20 28.07
N ILE A 5 -36.31 12.21 28.89
CA ILE A 5 -35.39 13.31 28.58
C ILE A 5 -33.95 12.78 28.51
N ILE A 6 -33.53 11.96 29.48
CA ILE A 6 -32.19 11.33 29.47
C ILE A 6 -32.00 10.44 28.24
N LEU A 7 -33.02 9.65 27.87
CA LEU A 7 -32.96 8.80 26.69
C LEU A 7 -32.89 9.61 25.39
N SER A 8 -33.62 10.72 25.30
CA SER A 8 -33.56 11.63 24.15
C SER A 8 -32.21 12.33 24.01
N LEU A 9 -31.59 12.77 25.12
CA LEU A 9 -30.24 13.36 25.08
C LEU A 9 -29.16 12.33 24.74
N ALA A 10 -29.25 11.11 25.27
CA ALA A 10 -28.32 10.03 24.95
C ALA A 10 -28.39 9.64 23.47
N LEU A 11 -29.61 9.60 22.92
CA LEU A 11 -29.83 9.26 21.52
C LEU A 11 -29.31 10.33 20.56
N THR A 12 -29.53 11.63 20.85
CA THR A 12 -28.99 12.72 20.02
C THR A 12 -27.46 12.80 20.09
N SER A 13 -26.86 12.53 21.25
CA SER A 13 -25.40 12.42 21.39
C SER A 13 -24.80 11.28 20.55
N LEU A 14 -25.54 10.20 20.33
CA LEU A 14 -25.09 9.06 19.53
C LEU A 14 -25.14 9.37 18.02
N PHE A 15 -26.14 10.13 17.58
CA PHE A 15 -26.29 10.51 16.17
C PHE A 15 -25.32 11.61 15.73
N THR A 16 -24.86 12.50 16.62
CA THR A 16 -23.88 13.55 16.31
C THR A 16 -22.43 13.06 16.21
N LEU A 17 -22.14 11.82 16.61
CA LEU A 17 -20.82 11.19 16.49
C LEU A 17 -20.61 10.49 15.14
N THR A 18 -21.59 10.56 14.23
CA THR A 18 -21.44 10.01 12.88
C THR A 18 -20.43 10.86 12.10
N ARG A 19 -19.26 10.27 11.83
CA ARG A 19 -18.23 10.94 11.03
C ARG A 19 -18.60 10.86 9.55
N ILE A 20 -18.42 11.97 8.84
CA ILE A 20 -18.39 11.97 7.37
C ILE A 20 -17.16 11.17 6.96
N SER A 21 -17.37 10.03 6.32
CA SER A 21 -16.26 9.26 5.72
C SER A 21 -15.81 9.99 4.46
N SER A 22 -14.67 10.65 4.50
CA SER A 22 -14.00 11.15 3.30
C SER A 22 -13.34 9.98 2.57
N ALA A 23 -13.33 10.02 1.24
CA ALA A 23 -12.50 9.11 0.46
C ALA A 23 -11.01 9.39 0.75
N GLN A 24 -10.19 8.35 0.67
CA GLN A 24 -8.73 8.49 0.75
C GLN A 24 -8.19 9.09 -0.56
N THR A 25 -7.18 9.95 -0.47
CA THR A 25 -6.51 10.54 -1.63
C THR A 25 -5.34 9.66 -2.08
N LEU A 26 -5.24 9.41 -3.38
CA LEU A 26 -4.06 8.79 -3.98
C LEU A 26 -2.94 9.83 -4.08
N THR A 27 -1.80 9.53 -3.46
CA THR A 27 -0.63 10.40 -3.48
C THR A 27 0.43 9.79 -4.39
N PRO A 28 0.91 10.51 -5.43
CA PRO A 28 2.01 10.03 -6.25
C PRO A 28 3.29 9.83 -5.43
N LEU A 29 4.09 8.83 -5.78
CA LEU A 29 5.45 8.70 -5.23
C LEU A 29 6.33 9.85 -5.73
N VAL A 30 7.21 10.35 -4.87
CA VAL A 30 8.24 11.31 -5.26
C VAL A 30 9.27 10.64 -6.17
N HIS A 31 9.61 9.37 -5.87
CA HIS A 31 10.53 8.57 -6.67
C HIS A 31 9.78 7.43 -7.36
N GLN A 32 9.67 7.50 -8.67
CA GLN A 32 9.05 6.45 -9.48
C GLN A 32 9.99 5.24 -9.64
N SER A 33 9.42 4.06 -9.89
CA SER A 33 10.22 2.86 -10.17
C SER A 33 11.11 3.10 -11.40
N PRO A 34 12.43 2.79 -11.36
CA PRO A 34 13.36 3.04 -12.46
C PRO A 34 13.01 2.39 -13.80
N GLY A 35 12.17 1.34 -13.81
CA GLY A 35 11.73 0.62 -15.01
C GLY A 35 10.21 0.52 -15.15
N GLY A 36 9.46 1.41 -14.51
CA GLY A 36 8.02 1.22 -14.32
C GLY A 36 7.73 0.08 -13.33
N ALA A 37 6.44 -0.15 -13.08
CA ALA A 37 5.98 -1.15 -12.14
C ALA A 37 4.94 -2.04 -12.83
N ASN A 38 5.21 -3.35 -12.87
CA ASN A 38 4.24 -4.38 -13.25
C ASN A 38 3.72 -5.05 -11.96
N LEU A 39 3.83 -6.37 -11.84
CA LEU A 39 3.41 -7.12 -10.68
C LEU A 39 4.23 -6.71 -9.45
N ALA A 40 3.53 -6.41 -8.35
CA ALA A 40 4.10 -5.93 -7.11
C ALA A 40 3.54 -6.72 -5.91
N PHE A 41 4.41 -6.98 -4.94
CA PHE A 41 4.12 -7.73 -3.72
C PHE A 41 4.59 -6.95 -2.50
N GLN A 42 3.72 -6.80 -1.51
CA GLN A 42 4.14 -6.34 -0.20
C GLN A 42 4.75 -7.51 0.56
N LEU A 43 5.98 -7.34 1.03
CA LEU A 43 6.72 -8.35 1.78
C LEU A 43 6.39 -8.24 3.28
N THR A 44 6.75 -9.28 4.04
CA THR A 44 6.52 -9.36 5.50
C THR A 44 7.29 -8.29 6.29
N ASP A 45 8.37 -7.75 5.73
CA ASP A 45 9.16 -6.65 6.31
C ASP A 45 8.60 -5.25 6.01
N GLY A 46 7.45 -5.16 5.33
CA GLY A 46 6.81 -3.89 4.96
C GLY A 46 7.42 -3.21 3.73
N THR A 47 8.38 -3.83 3.04
CA THR A 47 8.83 -3.34 1.72
C THR A 47 7.91 -3.83 0.60
N VAL A 48 8.01 -3.22 -0.59
CA VAL A 48 7.30 -3.67 -1.79
C VAL A 48 8.32 -4.14 -2.83
N MET A 49 8.24 -5.40 -3.24
CA MET A 49 9.01 -5.93 -4.35
C MET A 49 8.19 -5.85 -5.63
N CYS A 50 8.78 -5.41 -6.74
CA CYS A 50 8.08 -5.20 -8.00
C CYS A 50 8.95 -5.59 -9.20
N GLN A 51 8.35 -6.25 -10.18
CA GLN A 51 8.97 -6.47 -11.48
C GLN A 51 8.89 -5.18 -12.31
N ALA A 52 10.00 -4.79 -12.94
CA ALA A 52 9.97 -3.70 -13.91
C ALA A 52 9.20 -4.08 -15.18
N ASN A 53 8.58 -3.09 -15.83
CA ASN A 53 7.75 -3.32 -17.01
C ASN A 53 8.56 -3.93 -18.16
N SER A 54 8.06 -5.05 -18.71
CA SER A 54 8.68 -5.79 -19.82
C SER A 54 10.18 -6.03 -19.59
N SER A 55 10.57 -6.30 -18.34
CA SER A 55 11.96 -6.46 -17.92
C SER A 55 12.15 -7.67 -17.01
N GLN A 56 13.34 -8.25 -17.06
CA GLN A 56 13.79 -9.29 -16.14
C GLN A 56 14.19 -8.73 -14.76
N ASN A 57 14.26 -7.41 -14.61
CA ASN A 57 14.76 -6.75 -13.41
C ASN A 57 13.67 -6.61 -12.34
N TRP A 58 14.08 -6.85 -11.09
CA TRP A 58 13.23 -6.74 -9.91
C TRP A 58 13.76 -5.66 -8.98
N TYR A 59 12.85 -4.82 -8.51
CA TYR A 59 13.14 -3.68 -7.65
C TYR A 59 12.39 -3.81 -6.33
N LYS A 60 12.96 -3.22 -5.28
CA LYS A 60 12.36 -3.14 -3.96
C LYS A 60 12.19 -1.66 -3.57
N LEU A 61 10.95 -1.28 -3.29
CA LEU A 61 10.60 -0.01 -2.67
C LEU A 61 10.63 -0.17 -1.16
N THR A 62 11.56 0.54 -0.52
CA THR A 62 11.66 0.63 0.94
C THR A 62 10.96 1.91 1.40
N PRO A 63 10.05 1.85 2.38
CA PRO A 63 9.45 3.06 2.93
C PRO A 63 10.51 3.94 3.61
N ASP A 64 10.18 5.22 3.78
CA ASP A 64 11.00 6.13 4.58
C ASP A 64 10.97 5.77 6.08
N ASN A 65 11.70 6.54 6.89
CA ASN A 65 11.80 6.31 8.33
C ASN A 65 10.49 6.51 9.12
N THR A 66 9.42 6.99 8.47
CA THR A 66 8.08 7.10 9.06
C THR A 66 7.17 5.93 8.66
N GLY A 67 7.66 5.02 7.81
CA GLY A 67 6.85 3.96 7.21
C GLY A 67 6.07 4.40 5.97
N SER A 68 6.27 5.63 5.48
CA SER A 68 5.61 6.13 4.27
C SER A 68 6.36 5.72 3.02
N TYR A 69 5.63 5.26 2.00
CA TYR A 69 6.21 4.94 0.69
C TYR A 69 6.42 6.18 -0.18
N VAL A 70 5.83 7.33 0.15
CA VAL A 70 5.83 8.54 -0.70
C VAL A 70 7.24 9.01 -1.02
N ASN A 71 8.11 9.06 -0.01
CA ASN A 71 9.54 9.37 -0.15
C ASN A 71 10.42 8.12 -0.15
N GLY A 72 9.82 6.95 -0.40
CA GLY A 72 10.52 5.68 -0.40
C GLY A 72 11.62 5.62 -1.44
N THR A 73 12.51 4.65 -1.25
CA THR A 73 13.68 4.45 -2.13
C THR A 73 13.56 3.15 -2.88
N TRP A 74 13.80 3.19 -4.19
CA TRP A 74 13.85 2.02 -5.05
C TRP A 74 15.28 1.48 -5.16
N THR A 75 15.44 0.18 -5.01
CA THR A 75 16.72 -0.53 -5.16
C THR A 75 16.53 -1.76 -6.03
N GLN A 76 17.42 -2.02 -6.98
CA GLN A 76 17.39 -3.28 -7.73
C GLN A 76 17.86 -4.41 -6.81
N VAL A 77 17.08 -5.49 -6.72
CA VAL A 77 17.37 -6.62 -5.83
C VAL A 77 17.70 -7.91 -6.58
N ALA A 78 17.22 -8.06 -7.82
CA ALA A 78 17.49 -9.24 -8.63
C ALA A 78 17.26 -8.97 -10.13
N SER A 79 17.75 -9.90 -10.95
CA SER A 79 17.39 -10.03 -12.36
C SER A 79 17.14 -11.51 -12.67
N LEU A 80 16.07 -11.82 -13.39
CA LEU A 80 15.85 -13.14 -13.95
C LEU A 80 16.86 -13.42 -15.08
N GLN A 81 16.84 -14.65 -15.60
CA GLN A 81 17.70 -15.07 -16.70
C GLN A 81 17.46 -14.21 -17.96
N PRO A 82 18.49 -13.93 -18.78
CA PRO A 82 18.33 -13.20 -20.03
C PRO A 82 17.23 -13.80 -20.92
N GLY A 83 16.30 -12.95 -21.38
CA GLY A 83 15.18 -13.36 -22.23
C GLY A 83 14.00 -13.99 -21.50
N TYR A 84 14.09 -14.22 -20.18
CA TYR A 84 12.94 -14.67 -19.38
C TYR A 84 12.27 -13.48 -18.70
N VAL A 85 11.18 -13.02 -19.31
CA VAL A 85 10.36 -11.88 -18.86
C VAL A 85 8.91 -12.34 -18.82
N PRO A 86 8.48 -13.02 -17.74
CA PRO A 86 7.09 -13.43 -17.63
C PRO A 86 6.20 -12.21 -17.38
N ASP A 87 5.08 -12.12 -18.09
CA ASP A 87 4.07 -11.07 -17.90
C ASP A 87 3.02 -11.49 -16.86
N ASP A 88 2.68 -12.79 -16.84
CA ASP A 88 1.71 -13.39 -15.92
C ASP A 88 2.32 -14.64 -15.23
N PHE A 89 2.17 -14.75 -13.92
CA PHE A 89 2.66 -15.90 -13.14
C PHE A 89 1.95 -16.03 -11.79
N ALA A 90 1.91 -17.26 -11.27
CA ALA A 90 1.51 -17.50 -9.89
C ALA A 90 2.63 -17.08 -8.94
N SER A 91 2.25 -16.47 -7.81
CA SER A 91 3.19 -15.96 -6.80
C SER A 91 2.60 -16.12 -5.40
N ALA A 92 3.49 -16.24 -4.41
CA ALA A 92 3.15 -16.26 -2.99
C ALA A 92 4.26 -15.58 -2.19
N VAL A 93 3.89 -14.85 -1.14
CA VAL A 93 4.82 -14.35 -0.13
C VAL A 93 4.78 -15.32 1.05
N LEU A 94 5.93 -15.94 1.35
CA LEU A 94 6.07 -16.86 2.48
C LEU A 94 6.68 -16.11 3.66
N ALA A 95 6.27 -16.47 4.87
CA ALA A 95 7.02 -16.11 6.08
C ALA A 95 8.37 -16.85 6.08
N ASP A 96 9.38 -16.28 6.75
CA ASP A 96 10.61 -17.01 7.02
C ASP A 96 10.39 -18.13 8.05
#